data_AF-A0A7G8FT80-F1
#
_entry.id   AF-A0A7G8FT80-F1
#
_cell.length_a   1.000
_cell.length_b   1.000
_cell.length_c   1.000
_cell.angle_alpha   90.00
_cell.angle_beta   90.00
_cell.angle_gamma   90.00
#
_symmetry.space_group_name_H-M   'P 1'
#
loop_
_entity.id
_entity.type
_entity.pdbx_description
1 polymer ?
#
loop_
_entity_poly.entity_id
_entity_poly.type
_entity_poly.pdbx_seq_one_letter_code
_entity_poly.pdbx_strand_id
1 'polypeptide(L)'
;MKRRNWFSLFSQLPDAELDKLALLRLLECSNGVIQHQFRDGHEDALSPEETRAAMSFSMRCIKSMEIPLGDEIIRFEGETADLFQEIRTLYVNGMKRNDPVAREEFFLASSANLQAIGMPRLEQAKRRLFNDCYELPVHTLDWGLDYIRGFLTSSRR
;
A
#
# COMPACT_ATOMS: atom_id res chain seq x y z
N MET A 1 11.81 24.65 -7.38
CA MET A 1 12.24 23.23 -7.31
C MET A 1 11.70 22.50 -8.53
N LYS A 2 12.54 21.75 -9.27
CA LYS A 2 12.01 20.78 -10.24
C LYS A 2 11.28 19.69 -9.45
N ARG A 3 10.01 19.44 -9.76
CA ARG A 3 9.25 18.32 -9.17
C ARG A 3 9.94 17.01 -9.56
N ARG A 4 10.05 16.07 -8.61
CA ARG A 4 10.64 14.76 -8.84
C ARG A 4 9.72 13.97 -9.78
N ASN A 5 10.28 13.28 -10.77
CA ASN A 5 9.49 12.40 -11.64
C ASN A 5 9.35 11.03 -10.99
N TRP A 6 8.38 10.90 -10.08
CA TRP A 6 8.11 9.64 -9.37
C TRP A 6 7.82 8.47 -10.28
N PHE A 7 7.05 8.68 -11.35
CA PHE A 7 6.69 7.61 -12.26
C PHE A 7 7.91 7.02 -12.96
N SER A 8 8.83 7.87 -13.42
CA SER A 8 10.09 7.43 -14.03
C SER A 8 10.94 6.62 -13.05
N LEU A 9 10.98 7.02 -11.77
CA LEU A 9 11.77 6.30 -10.75
C LEU A 9 11.19 4.91 -10.49
N PHE A 10 9.87 4.82 -10.25
CA PHE A 10 9.25 3.51 -10.02
C PHE A 10 9.29 2.61 -11.26
N SER A 11 9.14 3.18 -12.46
CA SER A 11 9.15 2.39 -13.71
C SER A 11 10.52 1.82 -14.07
N GLN A 12 11.59 2.28 -13.42
CA GLN A 12 12.95 1.77 -13.59
C GLN A 12 13.30 0.66 -12.58
N LEU A 13 12.45 0.44 -11.56
CA LEU A 13 12.67 -0.63 -10.60
C LEU A 13 12.59 -2.01 -11.28
N PRO A 14 13.36 -3.00 -10.80
CA PRO A 14 13.25 -4.36 -11.29
C PRO A 14 11.83 -4.91 -11.16
N ASP A 15 11.39 -5.74 -12.11
CA ASP A 15 10.06 -6.36 -12.08
C ASP A 15 9.78 -7.09 -10.76
N ALA A 16 10.78 -7.79 -10.22
CA ALA A 16 10.67 -8.47 -8.94
C ALA A 16 10.37 -7.51 -7.77
N GLU A 17 10.91 -6.30 -7.79
CA GLU A 17 10.62 -5.28 -6.76
C GLU A 17 9.23 -4.68 -6.96
N LEU A 18 8.78 -4.48 -8.21
CA LEU A 18 7.42 -4.05 -8.51
C LEU A 18 6.37 -5.08 -8.05
N ASP A 19 6.67 -6.38 -8.18
CA ASP A 19 5.81 -7.46 -7.69
C ASP A 19 5.71 -7.44 -6.15
N LYS A 20 6.82 -7.22 -5.44
CA LYS A 20 6.82 -7.06 -3.98
C LYS A 20 6.06 -5.80 -3.55
N LEU A 21 6.24 -4.69 -4.27
CA LEU A 21 5.52 -3.45 -4.00
C LEU A 21 4.02 -3.64 -4.20
N ALA A 22 3.59 -4.43 -5.18
CA ALA A 22 2.18 -4.75 -5.38
C ALA A 22 1.54 -5.40 -4.13
N LEU A 23 2.26 -6.33 -3.48
CA LEU A 23 1.81 -6.96 -2.23
C LEU A 23 1.67 -5.93 -1.11
N LEU A 24 2.69 -5.08 -0.93
CA LEU A 24 2.68 -4.06 0.11
C LEU A 24 1.55 -3.05 -0.09
N ARG A 25 1.40 -2.53 -1.31
CA ARG A 25 0.38 -1.54 -1.64
C ARG A 25 -1.04 -2.09 -1.46
N LEU A 26 -1.26 -3.36 -1.80
CA LEU A 26 -2.56 -3.98 -1.56
C LEU A 26 -2.85 -4.15 -0.06
N LEU A 27 -1.87 -4.56 0.75
CA LEU A 27 -2.01 -4.62 2.21
C LEU A 27 -2.25 -3.25 2.84
N GLU A 28 -1.57 -2.21 2.35
CA GLU A 28 -1.73 -0.83 2.81
C GLU A 28 -3.13 -0.30 2.51
N CYS A 29 -3.59 -0.45 1.27
CA CYS A 29 -4.90 0.02 0.86
C CYS A 29 -6.04 -0.76 1.55
N SER A 30 -5.90 -2.08 1.67
CA SER A 30 -6.89 -2.91 2.40
C SER A 30 -7.00 -2.45 3.86
N ASN A 31 -5.87 -2.25 4.54
CA ASN A 31 -5.84 -1.74 5.91
C ASN A 31 -6.40 -0.31 6.04
N GLY A 32 -6.18 0.54 5.04
CA GLY A 32 -6.80 1.87 4.99
C GLY A 32 -8.33 1.79 4.96
N VAL A 33 -8.90 0.93 4.12
CA VAL A 33 -10.35 0.73 4.05
C VAL A 33 -10.89 0.13 5.35
N ILE A 34 -10.25 -0.89 5.90
CA ILE A 34 -10.62 -1.50 7.19
C ILE A 34 -10.71 -0.44 8.29
N GLN A 35 -9.68 0.41 8.44
CA GLN A 35 -9.65 1.47 9.44
C GLN A 35 -10.77 2.49 9.26
N HIS A 36 -11.03 2.90 8.02
CA HIS A 36 -12.09 3.84 7.72
C HIS A 36 -13.46 3.25 8.05
N GLN A 37 -13.77 2.04 7.57
CA GLN A 37 -15.04 1.39 7.86
C GLN A 37 -15.27 1.17 9.35
N PHE A 38 -14.25 0.71 10.10
CA PHE A 38 -14.35 0.51 11.54
C PHE A 38 -14.61 1.82 12.29
N ARG A 39 -13.86 2.89 11.98
CA ARG A 39 -14.02 4.19 12.64
C ARG A 39 -15.40 4.79 12.36
N ASP A 40 -15.90 4.61 11.14
CA ASP A 40 -17.14 5.23 10.68
C ASP A 40 -18.37 4.36 11.02
N GLY A 41 -18.18 3.18 11.64
CA GLY A 41 -19.25 2.29 12.09
C GLY A 41 -20.02 1.64 10.94
N HIS A 42 -19.34 1.36 9.82
CA HIS A 42 -19.96 0.77 8.63
C HIS A 42 -20.53 -0.62 8.93
N GLU A 43 -21.64 -1.00 8.29
CA GLU A 43 -22.30 -2.30 8.51
C GLU A 43 -21.37 -3.47 8.16
N ASP A 44 -20.61 -3.34 7.08
CA ASP A 44 -19.60 -4.32 6.65
C ASP A 44 -18.27 -4.24 7.42
N ALA A 45 -18.14 -3.37 8.42
CA ALA A 45 -16.90 -3.26 9.16
C ALA A 45 -16.55 -4.58 9.86
N LEU A 46 -15.27 -4.92 9.85
CA LEU A 46 -14.76 -6.06 10.63
C LEU A 46 -15.07 -5.89 12.12
N SER A 47 -15.11 -7.02 12.83
CA SER A 47 -15.18 -6.97 14.30
C SER A 47 -14.01 -6.16 14.89
N PRO A 48 -14.14 -5.62 16.11
CA PRO A 48 -13.02 -4.92 16.76
C PRO A 48 -11.75 -5.78 16.87
N GLU A 49 -11.89 -7.08 17.08
CA GLU A 49 -10.79 -8.04 17.19
C GLU A 49 -10.07 -8.22 15.85
N GLU A 50 -10.82 -8.50 14.78
CA GLU A 50 -10.27 -8.67 13.43
C GLU A 50 -9.64 -7.36 12.91
N THR A 51 -10.28 -6.22 13.20
CA THR A 51 -9.73 -4.90 12.87
C THR A 51 -8.36 -4.71 13.51
N ARG A 52 -8.23 -4.97 14.82
CA ARG A 52 -6.95 -4.83 15.52
C ARG A 52 -5.87 -5.77 14.99
N ALA A 53 -6.23 -7.01 14.65
CA ALA A 53 -5.31 -7.99 14.08
C ALA A 53 -4.79 -7.53 12.71
N ALA A 54 -5.71 -7.20 11.78
CA ALA A 54 -5.37 -6.74 10.44
C ALA A 54 -4.55 -5.44 10.46
N MET A 55 -4.91 -4.49 11.31
CA MET A 55 -4.16 -3.25 11.51
C MET A 55 -2.75 -3.51 12.02
N SER A 56 -2.62 -4.35 13.05
CA SER A 56 -1.32 -4.68 13.66
C SER A 56 -0.39 -5.36 12.66
N PHE A 57 -0.92 -6.32 11.89
CA PHE A 57 -0.20 -6.99 10.82
C PHE A 57 0.27 -6.00 9.75
N SER A 58 -0.67 -5.26 9.15
CA SER A 58 -0.35 -4.33 8.05
C SER A 58 0.64 -3.26 8.51
N MET A 59 0.44 -2.66 9.69
CA MET A 59 1.37 -1.70 10.25
C MET A 59 2.75 -2.29 10.53
N ARG A 60 2.86 -3.55 10.97
CA ARG A 60 4.14 -4.24 11.14
C ARG A 60 4.85 -4.37 9.80
N CYS A 61 4.16 -4.80 8.74
CA CYS A 61 4.74 -4.94 7.41
C CYS A 61 5.27 -3.60 6.87
N ILE A 62 4.47 -2.53 7.00
CA ILE A 62 4.84 -1.18 6.55
C ILE A 62 6.04 -0.61 7.33
N LYS A 63 6.12 -0.88 8.63
CA LYS A 63 7.20 -0.35 9.50
C LYS A 63 8.51 -1.10 9.32
N SER A 64 8.44 -2.43 9.20
CA SER A 64 9.61 -3.29 9.05
C SER A 64 10.10 -3.39 7.60
N MET A 65 9.23 -3.07 6.63
CA MET A 65 9.43 -3.39 5.21
C MET A 65 9.63 -4.90 4.99
N GLU A 66 8.94 -5.70 5.80
CA GLU A 66 8.94 -7.15 5.70
C GLU A 66 7.50 -7.65 5.57
N ILE A 67 7.23 -8.53 4.61
CA ILE A 67 5.91 -9.15 4.47
C ILE A 67 6.07 -10.65 4.72
N PRO A 68 5.68 -11.15 5.90
CA PRO A 68 5.63 -12.58 6.14
C PRO A 68 4.43 -13.17 5.39
N LEU A 69 4.68 -14.13 4.50
CA LEU A 69 3.67 -14.87 3.73
C LEU A 69 4.02 -16.35 3.79
N GLY A 70 3.14 -17.20 4.32
CA GLY A 70 3.46 -18.61 4.57
C GLY A 70 4.79 -18.79 5.31
N ASP A 71 5.73 -19.54 4.70
CA ASP A 71 7.06 -19.84 5.24
C ASP A 71 8.16 -18.85 4.79
N GLU A 72 7.81 -17.80 4.05
CA GLU A 72 8.75 -16.81 3.51
C GLU A 72 8.58 -15.42 4.14
N ILE A 73 9.67 -14.64 4.13
CA ILE A 73 9.66 -13.22 4.49
C ILE A 73 10.15 -12.43 3.29
N ILE A 74 9.24 -11.67 2.69
CA ILE A 74 9.57 -10.79 1.58
C ILE A 74 10.24 -9.53 2.12
N ARG A 75 11.38 -9.16 1.53
CA ARG A 75 12.14 -7.95 1.83
C ARG A 75 12.36 -7.11 0.58
N PHE A 76 12.45 -5.81 0.78
CA PHE A 76 12.78 -4.81 -0.24
C PHE A 76 14.26 -4.47 -0.19
N GLU A 77 14.87 -4.30 -1.35
CA GLU A 77 16.33 -4.11 -1.45
C GLU A 77 16.69 -2.86 -2.26
N GLY A 78 17.89 -2.36 -2.02
CA GLY A 78 18.50 -1.26 -2.78
C GLY A 78 17.60 -0.04 -2.90
N GLU A 79 17.50 0.48 -4.13
CA GLU A 79 16.75 1.70 -4.45
C GLU A 79 15.27 1.63 -4.06
N THR A 80 14.65 0.44 -4.06
CA THR A 80 13.25 0.27 -3.66
C THR A 80 13.06 0.62 -2.18
N ALA A 81 13.98 0.17 -1.32
CA ALA A 81 13.92 0.46 0.12
C ALA A 81 14.11 1.97 0.39
N ASP A 82 15.03 2.61 -0.34
CA ASP A 82 15.29 4.04 -0.25
C ASP A 82 14.07 4.88 -0.66
N LEU A 83 13.49 4.58 -1.83
CA LEU A 83 12.26 5.24 -2.30
C LEU A 83 11.10 5.06 -1.31
N PHE A 84 10.98 3.88 -0.70
CA PHE A 84 9.93 3.62 0.27
C PHE A 84 10.09 4.48 1.55
N GLN A 85 11.33 4.61 2.06
CA GLN A 85 11.60 5.46 3.23
C GLN A 85 11.31 6.94 2.95
N GLU A 86 11.60 7.40 1.73
CA GLU A 86 11.24 8.76 1.30
C GLU A 86 9.71 8.97 1.28
N ILE A 87 8.96 8.06 0.64
CA ILE A 87 7.49 8.12 0.62
C ILE A 87 6.92 8.10 2.04
N ARG A 88 7.47 7.25 2.91
CA ARG A 88 7.07 7.19 4.33
C ARG A 88 7.33 8.52 5.03
N THR A 89 8.43 9.19 4.73
CA THR A 89 8.74 10.52 5.27
C THR A 89 7.72 11.56 4.79
N LEU A 90 7.35 11.54 3.51
CA LEU A 90 6.29 12.38 2.96
C LEU A 90 4.95 12.12 3.65
N TYR A 91 4.58 10.85 3.84
CA TYR A 91 3.37 10.46 4.58
C TYR A 91 3.36 11.01 6.00
N VAL A 92 4.46 10.83 6.76
CA VAL A 92 4.53 11.31 8.15
C VAL A 92 4.42 12.83 8.20
N ASN A 93 5.16 13.55 7.36
CA ASN A 93 5.09 15.01 7.32
C ASN A 93 3.70 15.50 6.89
N GLY A 94 3.16 14.94 5.81
CA GLY A 94 1.88 15.35 5.25
C GLY A 94 0.67 15.00 6.11
N MET A 95 0.60 13.77 6.61
CA MET A 95 -0.58 13.25 7.30
C MET A 95 -0.54 13.45 8.82
N LYS A 96 0.67 13.54 9.43
CA LYS A 96 0.81 13.66 10.89
C LYS A 96 1.32 15.01 11.36
N ARG A 97 2.09 15.73 10.54
CA ARG A 97 2.63 17.06 10.87
C ARG A 97 1.91 18.19 10.14
N ASN A 98 0.85 17.86 9.39
CA ASN A 98 0.00 18.81 8.68
C ASN A 98 0.77 19.67 7.67
N ASP A 99 1.78 19.10 7.00
CA ASP A 99 2.54 19.75 5.92
C ASP A 99 1.80 19.57 4.57
N PRO A 100 1.18 20.62 4.01
CA PRO A 100 0.40 20.48 2.78
C PRO A 100 1.27 20.14 1.56
N VAL A 101 2.53 20.55 1.52
CA VAL A 101 3.44 20.28 0.41
C VAL A 101 3.87 18.81 0.44
N ALA A 102 4.25 18.31 1.61
CA ALA A 102 4.56 16.89 1.76
C ALA A 102 3.34 16.01 1.49
N ARG A 103 2.13 16.48 1.84
CA ARG A 103 0.88 15.78 1.54
C ARG A 103 0.61 15.70 0.04
N GLU A 104 0.74 16.80 -0.70
CA GLU A 104 0.60 16.80 -2.17
C GLU A 104 1.61 15.83 -2.80
N GLU A 105 2.88 15.95 -2.40
CA GLU A 105 3.96 15.12 -2.94
C GLU A 105 3.75 13.62 -2.62
N PHE A 106 3.26 13.29 -1.43
CA PHE A 106 2.90 11.92 -1.07
C PHE A 106 1.85 11.33 -2.02
N PHE A 107 0.79 12.08 -2.34
CA PHE A 107 -0.25 11.59 -3.25
C PHE A 107 0.25 11.45 -4.69
N LEU A 108 1.12 12.35 -5.15
CA LEU A 108 1.79 12.23 -6.45
C LEU A 108 2.67 10.98 -6.51
N ALA A 109 3.49 10.74 -5.49
CA ALA A 109 4.34 9.55 -5.40
C ALA A 109 3.52 8.25 -5.31
N SER A 110 2.47 8.25 -4.47
CA SER A 110 1.56 7.11 -4.30
C SER A 110 0.84 6.73 -5.59
N SER A 111 0.36 7.73 -6.35
CA SER A 111 -0.28 7.51 -7.65
C SER A 111 0.72 7.00 -8.69
N ALA A 112 1.91 7.61 -8.77
CA ALA A 112 2.96 7.17 -9.67
C ALA A 112 3.41 5.72 -9.39
N ASN A 113 3.53 5.34 -8.11
CA ASN A 113 3.89 3.99 -7.70
C ASN A 113 2.85 2.96 -8.14
N LEU A 114 1.56 3.22 -7.87
CA LEU A 114 0.47 2.34 -8.32
C LEU A 114 0.37 2.25 -9.84
N GLN A 115 0.66 3.34 -10.56
CA GLN A 115 0.72 3.34 -12.02
C GLN A 115 1.87 2.50 -12.57
N ALA A 116 3.06 2.59 -11.97
CA ALA A 116 4.23 1.81 -12.38
C ALA A 116 4.08 0.31 -12.08
N ILE A 117 3.47 -0.04 -10.94
CA ILE A 117 3.10 -1.43 -10.61
C ILE A 117 2.11 -1.97 -11.64
N GLY A 118 1.03 -1.22 -11.90
CA GLY A 118 -0.02 -1.60 -12.82
C GLY A 118 -1.00 -2.65 -12.25
N MET A 119 -2.21 -2.66 -12.80
CA MET A 119 -3.28 -3.56 -12.35
C MET A 119 -2.94 -5.06 -12.44
N PRO A 120 -2.25 -5.58 -13.47
CA PRO A 120 -1.94 -7.02 -13.55
C PRO A 120 -1.13 -7.53 -12.35
N ARG A 121 -0.14 -6.76 -11.88
CA ARG A 121 0.65 -7.10 -10.70
C ARG A 121 -0.16 -7.04 -9.42
N LEU A 122 -1.05 -6.05 -9.28
CA LEU A 122 -1.95 -5.95 -8.13
C LEU A 122 -2.93 -7.12 -8.06
N GLU A 123 -3.44 -7.58 -9.19
CA GLU A 123 -4.32 -8.76 -9.25
C GLU A 123 -3.55 -10.05 -8.93
N GLN A 124 -2.30 -10.17 -9.38
CA GLN A 124 -1.42 -11.28 -8.98
C GLN A 124 -1.08 -11.23 -7.49
N ALA A 125 -0.79 -10.04 -6.95
CA ALA A 125 -0.57 -9.82 -5.53
C ALA A 125 -1.78 -10.24 -4.70
N LYS A 126 -3.00 -9.91 -5.14
CA LYS A 126 -4.24 -10.37 -4.50
C LYS A 126 -4.28 -11.90 -4.41
N ARG A 127 -3.98 -12.61 -5.51
CA ARG A 127 -3.99 -14.08 -5.54
C ARG A 127 -2.96 -14.68 -4.57
N ARG A 128 -1.76 -14.09 -4.50
CA ARG A 128 -0.73 -14.54 -3.55
C ARG A 128 -1.14 -14.29 -2.10
N LEU A 129 -1.62 -13.08 -1.78
CA LEU A 129 -2.12 -12.78 -0.43
C LEU A 129 -3.30 -13.67 -0.04
N PHE A 130 -4.20 -13.99 -0.97
CA PHE A 130 -5.30 -14.92 -0.71
C PHE A 130 -4.82 -16.31 -0.29
N ASN A 131 -3.74 -16.80 -0.88
CA ASN A 131 -3.20 -18.14 -0.56
C ASN A 131 -2.34 -18.12 0.70
N ASP A 132 -1.55 -17.06 0.91
CA ASP A 132 -0.39 -17.11 1.82
C ASP A 132 -0.47 -16.10 2.99
N CYS A 133 -1.46 -15.19 3.00
CA CYS A 133 -1.67 -14.23 4.09
C CYS A 133 -2.85 -14.64 4.97
N TYR A 134 -2.55 -15.21 6.14
CA TYR A 134 -3.56 -15.68 7.10
C TYR A 134 -4.00 -14.62 8.12
N GLU A 135 -3.42 -13.43 8.06
CA GLU A 135 -3.57 -12.38 9.08
C GLU A 135 -4.59 -11.29 8.69
N LEU A 136 -5.13 -11.36 7.47
CA LEU A 136 -6.20 -10.50 6.98
C LEU A 136 -7.37 -11.36 6.49
N PRO A 137 -8.63 -11.01 6.82
CA PRO A 137 -9.77 -11.66 6.19
C PRO A 137 -9.75 -11.46 4.68
N VAL A 138 -9.87 -12.55 3.92
CA VAL A 138 -9.60 -12.57 2.47
C VAL A 138 -10.44 -11.58 1.65
N HIS A 139 -11.68 -11.31 2.06
CA HIS A 139 -12.58 -10.39 1.37
C HIS A 139 -12.09 -8.93 1.46
N THR A 140 -11.28 -8.59 2.45
CA THR A 140 -10.73 -7.23 2.60
C THR A 140 -9.70 -6.88 1.52
N LEU A 141 -9.12 -7.90 0.87
CA LEU A 141 -8.24 -7.70 -0.27
C LEU A 141 -9.00 -7.13 -1.49
N ASP A 142 -10.29 -7.47 -1.64
CA ASP A 142 -11.15 -6.85 -2.65
C ASP A 142 -11.36 -5.37 -2.36
N TRP A 143 -11.59 -5.00 -1.09
CA TRP A 143 -11.73 -3.60 -0.70
C TRP A 143 -10.50 -2.77 -1.04
N GLY A 144 -9.31 -3.30 -0.75
CA GLY A 144 -8.05 -2.66 -1.10
C GLY A 144 -7.88 -2.49 -2.61
N LEU A 145 -8.20 -3.53 -3.39
CA LEU A 145 -8.09 -3.49 -4.85
C LEU A 145 -9.08 -2.49 -5.48
N ASP A 146 -10.31 -2.45 -4.99
CA ASP A 146 -11.33 -1.52 -5.46
C ASP A 146 -11.01 -0.07 -5.09
N TYR A 147 -10.46 0.16 -3.89
CA TYR A 147 -9.90 1.45 -3.52
C TYR A 147 -8.80 1.90 -4.50
N ILE A 148 -7.86 1.02 -4.83
CA ILE A 148 -6.78 1.33 -5.77
C ILE A 148 -7.33 1.66 -7.16
N ARG A 149 -8.30 0.89 -7.67
CA ARG A 149 -8.96 1.17 -8.96
C ARG A 149 -9.62 2.55 -8.96
N GLY A 150 -10.37 2.87 -7.90
CA GLY A 150 -11.00 4.19 -7.74
C GLY A 150 -9.97 5.33 -7.67
N PHE A 151 -8.90 5.13 -6.92
CA PHE A 151 -7.81 6.09 -6.77
C PHE A 151 -7.09 6.38 -8.09
N LEU A 152 -6.75 5.33 -8.86
CA LEU A 152 -6.11 5.47 -10.17
C LEU A 152 -7.03 6.13 -11.21
N THR A 153 -8.33 5.85 -11.17
CA THR A 153 -9.31 6.47 -12.07
C THR A 153 -9.47 7.96 -11.78
N SER A 154 -9.48 8.33 -10.49
CA SER A 154 -9.61 9.72 -10.06
C SER A 154 -8.34 10.53 -10.30
N SER A 155 -7.17 9.90 -10.22
CA SER A 155 -5.86 10.53 -10.44
C SER A 155 -5.54 10.85 -11.91
N ARG A 156 -6.34 10.32 -12.85
CA ARG A 156 -6.18 10.57 -14.30
C ARG A 156 -7.01 11.75 -14.82
N ARG A 157 -7.79 12.39 -13.94
CA ARG A 157 -8.59 13.60 -14.22
C ARG A 157 -7.85 14.84 -13.73
#